data_AF-A0A353NF04-F1
#
_entry.id   AF-A0A353NF04-F1
#
_cell.length_a   1.000
_cell.length_b   1.000
_cell.length_c   1.000
_cell.angle_alpha   90.00
_cell.angle_beta   90.00
_cell.angle_gamma   90.00
#
_symmetry.space_group_name_H-M   'P 1'
#
loop_
_entity.id
_entity.type
_entity.pdbx_description
1 polymer ?
#
loop_
_entity_poly.entity_id
_entity_poly.type
_entity_poly.pdbx_seq_one_letter_code
_entity_poly.pdbx_strand_id
1 'polypeptide(L)'
;MTEQLFNPFEDRLSRDLRNELSEGLAVAVETGSDEKLANIMKKYRSQPLADCYRTYLEDRCARYEKALAAIPGIIDPIHRSLILWDLGLLFEVHEVLEHAWYTAEGRMKLTMQALIRAAGVYIKREYGYNEAAARIAAKAIPVLEKNRALLEKYFKPEKLIAALASPDASPPQLL
;
A
#
# COMPACT_ATOMS: atom_id res chain seq x y z
N MET A 1 -24.23 10.61 18.63
CA MET A 1 -23.92 10.26 17.24
C MET A 1 -22.66 9.44 17.27
N THR A 2 -22.70 8.18 16.85
CA THR A 2 -21.50 7.36 16.66
C THR A 2 -20.68 8.03 15.56
N GLU A 3 -19.45 8.40 15.88
CA GLU A 3 -18.50 8.98 14.92
C GLU A 3 -18.27 7.94 13.81
N GLN A 4 -18.65 8.25 12.58
CA GLN A 4 -18.52 7.33 11.46
C GLN A 4 -17.02 7.17 11.15
N LEU A 5 -16.44 6.00 11.41
CA LEU A 5 -15.05 5.71 11.07
C LEU A 5 -14.95 5.34 9.59
N PHE A 6 -13.89 5.78 8.93
CA PHE A 6 -13.56 5.31 7.59
C PHE A 6 -13.23 3.82 7.67
N ASN A 7 -13.94 2.96 6.93
CA ASN A 7 -13.68 1.51 6.92
C ASN A 7 -14.02 0.89 5.55
N PRO A 8 -13.04 0.62 4.67
CA PRO A 8 -13.28 0.09 3.33
C PRO A 8 -13.74 -1.37 3.31
N PHE A 9 -13.71 -2.08 4.44
CA PHE A 9 -14.23 -3.44 4.54
C PHE A 9 -15.75 -3.47 4.75
N GLU A 10 -16.29 -2.50 5.47
CA GLU A 10 -17.70 -2.47 5.89
C GLU A 10 -18.51 -1.41 5.16
N ASP A 11 -17.85 -0.32 4.73
CA ASP A 11 -18.49 0.78 4.03
C ASP A 11 -18.12 0.82 2.55
N ARG A 12 -19.14 1.00 1.71
CA ARG A 12 -18.99 1.05 0.25
C ARG A 12 -18.28 2.33 -0.18
N LEU A 13 -18.62 3.48 0.41
CA LEU A 13 -18.01 4.75 0.01
C LEU A 13 -16.53 4.80 0.38
N SER A 14 -16.13 4.28 1.55
CA SER A 14 -14.73 4.10 1.94
C SER A 14 -13.99 3.22 0.94
N ARG A 15 -14.61 2.12 0.50
CA ARG A 15 -14.00 1.20 -0.46
C ARG A 15 -13.82 1.85 -1.82
N ASP A 16 -14.87 2.50 -2.33
CA ASP A 16 -14.85 3.16 -3.64
C ASP A 16 -13.82 4.30 -3.62
N LEU A 17 -13.81 5.14 -2.57
CA LEU A 17 -12.85 6.23 -2.40
C LEU A 17 -11.39 5.73 -2.38
N ARG A 18 -11.09 4.72 -1.55
CA ARG A 18 -9.74 4.14 -1.49
C ARG A 18 -9.32 3.55 -2.83
N ASN A 19 -10.19 2.74 -3.44
CA ASN A 19 -9.86 2.02 -4.67
C ASN A 19 -9.65 2.99 -5.84
N GLU A 20 -10.53 3.97 -6.05
CA GLU A 20 -10.39 4.96 -7.12
C GLU A 20 -9.10 5.80 -6.92
N LEU A 21 -8.83 6.26 -5.71
CA LEU A 21 -7.60 7.02 -5.41
C LEU A 21 -6.34 6.20 -5.67
N SER A 22 -6.31 4.94 -5.22
CA SER A 22 -5.17 4.05 -5.38
C SER A 22 -4.93 3.69 -6.85
N GLU A 23 -5.99 3.43 -7.62
CA GLU A 23 -5.91 3.21 -9.06
C GLU A 23 -5.39 4.46 -9.78
N GLY A 24 -5.87 5.65 -9.38
CA GLY A 24 -5.38 6.93 -9.89
C GLY A 24 -3.89 7.13 -9.65
N LEU A 25 -3.42 6.84 -8.43
CA LEU A 25 -2.00 6.93 -8.10
C LEU A 25 -1.17 5.90 -8.89
N ALA A 26 -1.63 4.65 -9.00
CA ALA A 26 -0.91 3.62 -9.74
C ALA A 26 -0.69 4.03 -11.22
N VAL A 27 -1.72 4.62 -11.85
CA VAL A 27 -1.59 5.20 -13.20
C VAL A 27 -0.58 6.35 -13.23
N ALA A 28 -0.63 7.25 -12.26
CA ALA A 28 0.30 8.39 -12.19
C ALA A 28 1.76 7.94 -11.99
N VAL A 29 1.99 6.96 -11.13
CA VAL A 29 3.30 6.34 -10.89
C VAL A 29 3.83 5.65 -12.15
N GLU A 30 2.97 4.97 -12.90
CA GLU A 30 3.38 4.22 -14.08
C GLU A 30 3.63 5.10 -15.31
N THR A 31 2.78 6.11 -15.52
CA THR A 31 2.79 6.94 -16.73
C THR A 31 3.46 8.30 -16.55
N GLY A 32 3.68 8.73 -15.31
CA GLY A 32 4.09 10.09 -14.99
C GLY A 32 2.99 11.16 -15.13
N SER A 33 1.76 10.77 -15.50
CA SER A 33 0.62 11.68 -15.65
C SER A 33 -0.36 11.53 -14.48
N ASP A 34 -0.57 12.60 -13.72
CA ASP A 34 -1.47 12.65 -12.57
C ASP A 34 -2.91 13.07 -12.90
N GLU A 35 -3.25 13.24 -14.19
CA GLU A 35 -4.55 13.76 -14.64
C GLU A 35 -5.73 12.92 -14.11
N LYS A 36 -5.64 11.59 -14.19
CA LYS A 36 -6.68 10.69 -13.67
C LYS A 36 -6.87 10.88 -12.17
N LEU A 37 -5.76 10.96 -11.42
CA LEU A 37 -5.77 11.15 -9.98
C LEU A 37 -6.37 12.52 -9.60
N ALA A 38 -5.96 13.59 -10.28
CA ALA A 38 -6.48 14.93 -10.08
C ALA A 38 -8.00 15.01 -10.32
N ASN A 39 -8.49 14.34 -11.36
CA ASN A 39 -9.92 14.26 -11.65
C ASN A 39 -10.71 13.52 -10.55
N ILE A 40 -10.17 12.42 -10.02
CA ILE A 40 -10.78 11.67 -8.91
C ILE A 40 -10.82 12.52 -7.64
N MET A 41 -9.71 13.18 -7.29
CA MET A 41 -9.66 14.08 -6.13
C MET A 41 -10.68 15.21 -6.24
N LYS A 42 -10.77 15.85 -7.42
CA LYS A 42 -11.75 16.91 -7.69
C LYS A 42 -13.19 16.41 -7.56
N LYS A 43 -13.48 15.21 -8.08
CA LYS A 43 -14.81 14.56 -7.98
C LYS A 43 -15.23 14.35 -6.53
N TYR A 44 -14.32 13.92 -5.64
CA TYR A 44 -14.66 13.69 -4.24
C TYR A 44 -14.70 14.98 -3.42
N ARG A 45 -13.81 15.94 -3.68
CA ARG A 45 -13.83 17.26 -3.01
C ARG A 45 -15.10 18.07 -3.28
N SER A 46 -15.77 17.86 -4.42
CA SER A 46 -17.02 18.56 -4.74
C SER A 46 -18.27 17.94 -4.10
N GLN A 47 -18.15 16.75 -3.50
CA GLN A 47 -19.27 16.07 -2.86
C GLN A 47 -19.44 16.51 -1.39
N PRO A 48 -20.66 16.51 -0.84
CA PRO A 48 -20.91 16.75 0.56
C PRO A 48 -20.54 15.51 1.40
N LEU A 49 -19.23 15.25 1.54
CA LEU A 49 -18.69 14.12 2.29
C LEU A 49 -18.74 14.38 3.81
N ALA A 50 -18.99 13.32 4.59
CA ALA A 50 -18.75 13.34 6.04
C ALA A 50 -17.25 13.48 6.36
N ASP A 51 -16.94 13.91 7.58
CA ASP A 51 -15.57 14.26 7.98
C ASP A 51 -14.57 13.12 7.82
N CYS A 52 -14.95 11.88 8.15
CA CYS A 52 -14.06 10.74 8.03
C CYS A 52 -13.56 10.50 6.59
N TYR A 53 -14.40 10.71 5.59
CA TYR A 53 -14.01 10.59 4.18
C TYR A 53 -13.14 11.76 3.74
N ARG A 54 -13.42 12.98 4.21
CA ARG A 54 -12.58 14.17 3.92
C ARG A 54 -11.19 14.02 4.54
N THR A 55 -11.12 13.61 5.80
CA THR A 55 -9.85 13.35 6.49
C THR A 55 -9.03 12.29 5.76
N TYR A 56 -9.66 11.19 5.35
CA TYR A 56 -8.98 10.17 4.55
C TYR A 56 -8.47 10.71 3.22
N LEU A 57 -9.32 11.44 2.47
CA LEU A 57 -8.96 12.01 1.18
C LEU A 57 -7.75 12.96 1.29
N GLU A 58 -7.77 13.88 2.25
CA GLU A 58 -6.68 14.87 2.39
C GLU A 58 -5.38 14.25 2.90
N ASP A 59 -5.43 13.25 3.80
CA ASP A 59 -4.25 12.47 4.18
C ASP A 59 -3.63 11.78 2.96
N ARG A 60 -4.46 11.17 2.10
CA ARG A 60 -3.98 10.53 0.87
C ARG A 60 -3.40 11.53 -0.11
N CYS A 61 -4.06 12.67 -0.36
CA CYS A 61 -3.52 13.73 -1.21
C CYS A 61 -2.10 14.14 -0.79
N ALA A 62 -1.90 14.43 0.51
CA ALA A 62 -0.59 14.86 1.02
C ALA A 62 0.50 13.79 0.88
N ARG A 63 0.15 12.50 1.01
CA ARG A 63 1.10 11.39 0.81
C ARG A 63 1.38 11.14 -0.67
N TYR A 64 0.36 11.28 -1.53
CA TYR A 64 0.51 11.13 -2.97
C TYR A 64 1.40 12.20 -3.58
N GLU A 65 1.28 13.46 -3.13
CA GLU A 65 2.21 14.53 -3.54
C GLU A 65 3.67 14.16 -3.25
N LYS A 66 3.94 13.62 -2.05
CA LYS A 66 5.29 13.15 -1.69
C LYS A 66 5.75 11.98 -2.56
N ALA A 67 4.86 11.03 -2.84
CA ALA A 67 5.16 9.89 -3.68
C ALA A 67 5.49 10.31 -5.11
N LEU A 68 4.65 11.17 -5.71
CA LEU A 68 4.82 11.68 -7.07
C LEU A 68 6.04 12.59 -7.22
N ALA A 69 6.52 13.20 -6.14
CA ALA A 69 7.80 13.92 -6.14
C ALA A 69 9.02 12.97 -6.04
N ALA A 70 8.89 11.84 -5.34
CA ALA A 70 10.01 10.94 -5.03
C ALA A 70 10.24 9.81 -6.05
N ILE A 71 9.17 9.39 -6.75
CA ILE A 71 9.18 8.25 -7.67
C ILE A 71 9.69 8.54 -9.10
N PRO A 72 9.59 9.75 -9.67
CA PRO A 72 9.98 9.99 -11.06
C PRO A 72 11.39 9.49 -11.41
N GLY A 73 11.50 8.77 -12.54
CA GLY A 73 12.75 8.19 -13.02
C GLY A 73 13.15 6.83 -12.40
N ILE A 74 12.45 6.38 -11.35
CA ILE A 74 12.66 5.03 -10.80
C ILE A 74 11.89 4.04 -11.66
N ILE A 75 12.57 3.05 -12.24
CA ILE A 75 11.94 2.01 -13.09
C ILE A 75 11.55 0.77 -12.28
N ASP A 76 12.32 0.45 -11.23
CA ASP A 76 12.12 -0.77 -10.46
C ASP A 76 10.84 -0.70 -9.60
N PRO A 77 9.84 -1.58 -9.85
CA PRO A 77 8.57 -1.55 -9.14
C PRO A 77 8.70 -1.86 -7.64
N ILE A 78 9.71 -2.65 -7.23
CA ILE A 78 9.95 -2.89 -5.80
C ILE A 78 10.42 -1.60 -5.14
N HIS A 79 11.34 -0.86 -5.77
CA HIS A 79 11.84 0.40 -5.21
C HIS A 79 10.72 1.44 -5.10
N ARG A 80 9.90 1.62 -6.15
CA ARG A 80 8.71 2.50 -6.09
C ARG A 80 7.79 2.14 -4.91
N SER A 81 7.57 0.85 -4.71
CA SER A 81 6.69 0.35 -3.66
C SER A 81 7.26 0.54 -2.26
N LEU A 82 8.58 0.53 -2.09
CA LEU A 82 9.20 0.85 -0.79
C LEU A 82 9.03 2.33 -0.42
N ILE A 83 9.06 3.22 -1.40
CA ILE A 83 8.75 4.65 -1.17
C ILE A 83 7.30 4.79 -0.70
N LEU A 84 6.36 4.13 -1.38
CA LEU A 84 4.94 4.11 -0.97
C LEU A 84 4.76 3.52 0.42
N TRP A 85 5.47 2.43 0.72
CA TRP A 85 5.46 1.79 2.04
C TRP A 85 5.86 2.76 3.15
N ASP A 86 6.99 3.44 3.00
CA ASP A 86 7.51 4.36 4.01
C ASP A 86 6.63 5.60 4.19
N LEU A 87 5.91 5.99 3.12
CA LEU A 87 4.86 6.99 3.14
C LEU A 87 3.53 6.47 3.74
N GLY A 88 3.44 5.22 4.18
CA GLY A 88 2.24 4.62 4.77
C GLY A 88 1.12 4.32 3.77
N LEU A 89 1.42 4.30 2.47
CA LEU A 89 0.50 4.03 1.36
C LEU A 89 0.43 2.53 1.06
N LEU A 90 0.11 1.73 2.08
CA LEU A 90 0.19 0.26 2.01
C LEU A 90 -0.80 -0.36 1.02
N PHE A 91 -1.96 0.26 0.81
CA PHE A 91 -2.91 -0.21 -0.18
C PHE A 91 -2.39 0.07 -1.60
N GLU A 92 -1.71 1.19 -1.81
CA GLU A 92 -1.10 1.53 -3.09
C GLU A 92 0.13 0.67 -3.39
N VAL A 93 0.86 0.21 -2.36
CA VAL A 93 1.90 -0.82 -2.51
C VAL A 93 1.33 -2.08 -3.17
N HIS A 94 0.10 -2.48 -2.80
CA HIS A 94 -0.56 -3.62 -3.43
C HIS A 94 -0.78 -3.37 -4.92
N GLU A 95 -1.43 -2.26 -5.28
CA GLU A 95 -1.76 -1.94 -6.67
C GLU A 95 -0.52 -1.81 -7.56
N VAL A 96 0.51 -1.09 -7.10
CA VAL A 96 1.74 -0.88 -7.90
C VAL A 96 2.52 -2.18 -8.10
N LEU A 97 2.63 -3.03 -7.06
CA LEU A 97 3.29 -4.32 -7.21
C LEU A 97 2.46 -5.31 -8.02
N GLU A 98 1.13 -5.25 -7.97
CA GLU A 98 0.25 -6.20 -8.66
C GLU A 98 0.46 -6.15 -10.18
N HIS A 99 0.58 -4.94 -10.76
CA HIS A 99 0.88 -4.79 -12.19
C HIS A 99 2.19 -5.47 -12.60
N ALA A 100 3.27 -5.27 -11.84
CA ALA A 100 4.56 -5.91 -12.10
C ALA A 100 4.53 -7.42 -11.80
N TRP A 101 3.75 -7.84 -10.83
CA TRP A 101 3.61 -9.24 -10.43
C TRP A 101 2.96 -10.10 -11.51
N TYR A 102 2.02 -9.56 -12.29
CA TYR A 102 1.36 -10.29 -13.38
C TYR A 102 2.36 -10.84 -14.39
N THR A 103 3.35 -10.04 -14.78
CA THR A 103 4.39 -10.39 -15.77
C THR A 103 5.65 -10.98 -15.15
N ALA A 104 5.82 -10.89 -13.83
CA ALA A 104 6.97 -11.49 -13.14
C ALA A 104 6.91 -13.02 -13.13
N GLU A 105 8.09 -13.64 -13.09
CA GLU A 105 8.28 -15.09 -13.05
C GLU A 105 9.20 -15.54 -11.92
N GLY A 106 9.18 -16.85 -11.62
CA GLY A 106 10.10 -17.50 -10.70
C GLY A 106 10.16 -16.85 -9.32
N ARG A 107 11.38 -16.64 -8.82
CA ARG A 107 11.61 -16.05 -7.49
C ARG A 107 11.09 -14.62 -7.36
N MET A 108 11.19 -13.82 -8.41
CA MET A 108 10.75 -12.42 -8.36
C MET A 108 9.23 -12.33 -8.15
N LYS A 109 8.46 -13.15 -8.87
CA LYS A 109 7.00 -13.25 -8.70
C LYS A 109 6.62 -13.61 -7.25
N LEU A 110 7.31 -14.58 -6.66
CA LEU A 110 7.06 -15.00 -5.28
C LEU A 110 7.42 -13.89 -4.28
N THR A 111 8.53 -13.19 -4.49
CA THR A 111 8.92 -12.05 -3.65
C THR A 111 7.89 -10.92 -3.71
N MET A 112 7.47 -10.50 -4.90
CA MET A 112 6.45 -9.45 -5.07
C MET A 112 5.13 -9.85 -4.39
N GLN A 113 4.71 -11.11 -4.55
CA GLN A 113 3.52 -11.62 -3.86
C GLN A 113 3.66 -11.58 -2.32
N ALA A 114 4.86 -11.85 -1.80
CA ALA A 114 5.12 -11.79 -0.36
C ALA A 114 5.11 -10.36 0.17
N LEU A 115 5.63 -9.38 -0.59
CA LEU A 115 5.57 -7.96 -0.26
C LEU A 115 4.13 -7.42 -0.31
N ILE A 116 3.36 -7.81 -1.33
CA ILE A 116 1.91 -7.56 -1.41
C ILE A 116 1.19 -8.07 -0.15
N ARG A 117 1.46 -9.33 0.24
CA ARG A 117 0.88 -9.91 1.46
C ARG A 117 1.33 -9.16 2.70
N ALA A 118 2.60 -8.77 2.79
CA ALA A 118 3.11 -7.99 3.92
C ALA A 118 2.37 -6.66 4.09
N ALA A 119 2.12 -5.93 3.00
CA ALA A 119 1.29 -4.72 3.04
C ALA A 119 -0.14 -5.05 3.52
N GLY A 120 -0.72 -6.14 3.00
CA GLY A 120 -2.02 -6.65 3.43
C GLY A 120 -2.14 -6.99 4.91
N VAL A 121 -1.06 -7.42 5.57
CA VAL A 121 -1.04 -7.65 7.04
C VAL A 121 -1.36 -6.35 7.77
N TYR A 122 -0.64 -5.29 7.45
CA TYR A 122 -0.78 -4.01 8.13
C TYR A 122 -2.11 -3.32 7.81
N ILE A 123 -2.61 -3.42 6.57
CA ILE A 123 -3.96 -2.98 6.22
C ILE A 123 -5.00 -3.72 7.07
N LYS A 124 -4.85 -5.03 7.29
CA LYS A 124 -5.80 -5.77 8.13
C LYS A 124 -5.74 -5.35 9.60
N ARG A 125 -4.54 -5.08 10.13
CA ARG A 125 -4.35 -4.60 11.51
C ARG A 125 -4.97 -3.22 11.73
N GLU A 126 -4.85 -2.31 10.75
CA GLU A 126 -5.43 -0.96 10.82
C GLU A 126 -6.94 -0.97 11.14
N TYR A 127 -7.67 -1.98 10.66
CA TYR A 127 -9.11 -2.13 10.89
C TYR A 127 -9.46 -3.26 11.89
N GLY A 128 -8.50 -3.69 12.72
CA GLY A 128 -8.73 -4.65 13.81
C GLY A 128 -8.88 -6.12 13.39
N TYR A 129 -8.62 -6.47 12.13
CA TYR A 129 -8.71 -7.85 11.63
C TYR A 129 -7.45 -8.67 11.94
N ASN A 130 -7.07 -8.74 13.22
CA ASN A 130 -5.80 -9.30 13.69
C ASN A 130 -5.60 -10.78 13.33
N GLU A 131 -6.64 -11.61 13.42
CA GLU A 131 -6.56 -13.02 13.03
C GLU A 131 -6.33 -13.20 11.52
N ALA A 132 -6.96 -12.36 10.69
CA ALA A 132 -6.72 -12.36 9.26
C ALA A 132 -5.29 -11.89 8.94
N ALA A 133 -4.82 -10.84 9.62
CA ALA A 133 -3.46 -10.35 9.50
C ALA A 133 -2.42 -11.43 9.86
N ALA A 134 -2.62 -12.15 10.97
CA ALA A 134 -1.74 -13.24 11.38
C ALA A 134 -1.66 -14.38 10.35
N ARG A 135 -2.80 -14.78 9.76
CA ARG A 135 -2.84 -15.80 8.70
C ARG A 135 -2.12 -15.35 7.43
N ILE A 136 -2.17 -14.06 7.09
CA ILE A 136 -1.45 -13.50 5.95
C ILE A 136 0.05 -13.44 6.25
N ALA A 137 0.44 -12.99 7.45
CA ALA A 137 1.84 -12.93 7.90
C ALA A 137 2.51 -14.31 7.84
N ALA A 138 1.83 -15.35 8.34
CA ALA A 138 2.30 -16.73 8.29
C ALA A 138 2.60 -17.25 6.86
N LYS A 139 1.95 -16.67 5.83
CA LYS A 139 2.20 -16.99 4.41
C LYS A 139 3.28 -16.11 3.78
N ALA A 140 3.44 -14.87 4.24
CA ALA A 140 4.43 -13.94 3.73
C ALA A 140 5.84 -14.26 4.27
N ILE A 141 5.97 -14.45 5.58
CA ILE A 141 7.27 -14.60 6.27
C ILE A 141 8.16 -15.69 5.64
N PRO A 142 7.69 -16.95 5.40
CA PRO A 142 8.56 -17.98 4.83
C PRO A 142 9.09 -17.64 3.44
N VAL A 143 8.33 -16.89 2.65
CA VAL A 143 8.75 -16.48 1.29
C VAL A 143 9.75 -15.34 1.37
N LEU A 144 9.55 -14.38 2.28
CA LEU A 144 10.52 -13.30 2.53
C LEU A 144 11.85 -13.86 3.01
N GLU A 145 11.82 -14.81 3.96
CA GLU A 145 13.02 -15.51 4.44
C GLU A 145 13.77 -16.23 3.32
N LYS A 146 13.05 -17.03 2.52
CA LYS A 146 13.65 -17.77 1.40
C LYS A 146 14.27 -16.86 0.33
N ASN A 147 13.81 -15.62 0.21
CA ASN A 147 14.28 -14.65 -0.77
C ASN A 147 15.09 -13.48 -0.15
N ARG A 148 15.63 -13.65 1.06
CA ARG A 148 16.38 -12.62 1.79
C ARG A 148 17.48 -11.97 0.94
N ALA A 149 18.34 -12.76 0.31
CA ALA A 149 19.43 -12.26 -0.54
C ALA A 149 18.95 -11.41 -1.74
N LEU A 150 17.72 -11.62 -2.21
CA LEU A 150 17.13 -10.78 -3.25
C LEU A 150 16.62 -9.47 -2.65
N LEU A 151 15.97 -9.51 -1.49
CA LEU A 151 15.44 -8.36 -0.78
C LEU A 151 16.54 -7.43 -0.23
N GLU A 152 17.70 -7.98 0.17
CA GLU A 152 18.88 -7.23 0.64
C GLU A 152 19.41 -6.21 -0.36
N LYS A 153 19.09 -6.36 -1.65
CA LYS A 153 19.39 -5.38 -2.69
C LYS A 153 18.59 -4.09 -2.54
N TYR A 154 17.50 -4.13 -1.79
CA TYR A 154 16.53 -3.06 -1.64
C TYR A 154 16.49 -2.49 -0.22
N PHE A 155 16.46 -3.36 0.79
CA PHE A 155 16.38 -2.98 2.20
C PHE A 155 16.85 -4.11 3.11
N LYS A 156 16.96 -3.86 4.43
CA LYS A 156 17.29 -4.89 5.44
C LYS A 156 16.07 -5.77 5.73
N PRO A 157 15.98 -7.02 5.20
CA PRO A 157 14.73 -7.79 5.23
C PRO A 157 14.29 -8.19 6.65
N GLU A 158 15.24 -8.27 7.58
CA GLU A 158 15.03 -8.60 9.00
C GLU A 158 14.07 -7.61 9.66
N LYS A 159 14.14 -6.33 9.29
CA LYS A 159 13.24 -5.30 9.82
C LYS A 159 11.78 -5.67 9.55
N LEU A 160 11.48 -6.03 8.30
CA LEU A 160 10.12 -6.39 7.89
C LEU A 160 9.70 -7.73 8.48
N ILE A 161 10.57 -8.74 8.42
CA ILE A 161 10.26 -10.08 8.91
C ILE A 161 9.98 -10.07 10.42
N ALA A 162 10.82 -9.39 11.21
CA ALA A 162 10.62 -9.27 12.65
C ALA A 162 9.32 -8.51 13.00
N ALA A 163 9.02 -7.42 12.27
CA ALA A 163 7.79 -6.65 12.47
C ALA A 163 6.54 -7.47 12.11
N LEU A 164 6.56 -8.25 11.03
CA LEU A 164 5.44 -9.12 10.64
C LEU A 164 5.19 -10.22 11.68
N ALA A 165 6.24 -10.73 12.32
CA ALA A 165 6.14 -11.74 13.37
C ALA A 165 5.56 -11.19 14.68
N SER A 166 5.61 -9.88 14.89
CA SER A 166 5.05 -9.23 16.09
C SER A 166 3.62 -8.73 15.81
N PRO A 167 2.59 -9.16 16.57
CA PRO A 167 1.19 -8.79 16.34
C PRO A 167 0.92 -7.28 16.39
N ASP A 168 1.59 -6.55 17.28
CA ASP A 168 1.32 -5.14 17.57
C ASP A 168 2.33 -4.19 16.90
N ALA A 169 3.31 -4.73 16.16
CA ALA A 169 4.26 -3.88 15.47
C ALA A 169 3.58 -3.10 14.35
N SER A 170 3.87 -1.79 14.30
CA SER A 170 3.56 -0.92 13.18
C SER A 170 4.43 -1.28 11.96
N PRO A 171 4.02 -0.89 10.73
CA PRO A 171 4.87 -1.04 9.55
C PRO A 171 6.24 -0.39 9.78
N PRO A 172 7.35 -1.13 9.60
CA PRO A 172 8.69 -0.56 9.76
C PRO A 172 9.04 0.33 8.56
N GLN A 173 9.93 1.30 8.76
CA GLN A 173 10.56 2.05 7.67
C GLN A 173 11.64 1.18 7.02
N LEU A 174 11.58 1.05 5.69
CA LEU A 174 12.38 0.11 4.91
C LEU A 174 13.55 0.78 4.18
N LEU A 175 13.40 2.03 3.73
CA LEU A 175 14.48 2.83 3.11
C LEU A 175 15.34 3.58 4.14
#